data_AF-A0A929L9G1-F1
#
_entry.id   AF-A0A929L9G1-F1
#
_cell.length_a   1.000
_cell.length_b   1.000
_cell.length_c   1.000
_cell.angle_alpha   90.00
_cell.angle_beta   90.00
_cell.angle_gamma   90.00
#
_symmetry.space_group_name_H-M   'P 1'
#
loop_
_entity.id
_entity.type
_entity.pdbx_description
1 polymer ?
#
loop_
_entity_poly.entity_id
_entity_poly.type
_entity_poly.pdbx_seq_one_letter_code
_entity_poly.pdbx_strand_id
1 'polypeptide(L)'
;MADNLPLFHYGRSSAVIDDPDGAIRRGAESGQFDTRNPHVANSPALMAALESHGRLPVAGSRGGMSTTQIVIGVIGLALLIGGVALCLIPGPALFAGLILGAIGLLLVVVDVISFRRRRANLTMISQAFNNGWLSYAPARVGGVWISSVRQHSSHNNDREDHVRNNDVRFRYRALVEVFPTDGSEPFRFTSGEFSAPASHRGVPLDLKMMDGPLDHGEPEFNNGWTVARWVSGNQESATISTDLAKAQIRAALNAVGPRPGM
;
A
#
# COMPACT_ATOMS: atom_id res chain seq x y z
N MET A 1 13.07 -24.97 -2.81
CA MET A 1 13.85 -24.24 -3.84
C MET A 1 13.59 -22.72 -3.84
N ALA A 2 12.49 -22.21 -3.26
CA ALA A 2 12.22 -20.76 -3.22
C ALA A 2 12.63 -20.04 -1.90
N ASP A 3 13.26 -20.75 -0.96
CA ASP A 3 13.79 -20.15 0.29
C ASP A 3 14.94 -19.15 0.07
N ASN A 4 15.58 -19.19 -1.11
CA ASN A 4 16.70 -18.31 -1.47
C ASN A 4 16.31 -17.16 -2.41
N LEU A 5 15.03 -16.97 -2.73
CA LEU A 5 14.63 -15.88 -3.61
C LEU A 5 14.71 -14.54 -2.89
N PRO A 6 15.37 -13.53 -3.48
CA PRO A 6 15.29 -12.17 -2.96
C PRO A 6 13.83 -11.72 -3.04
N LEU A 7 13.26 -11.31 -1.92
CA LEU A 7 11.89 -10.82 -1.87
C LEU A 7 11.91 -9.30 -1.92
N PHE A 8 11.03 -8.67 -2.69
CA PHE A 8 10.93 -7.21 -2.72
C PHE A 8 10.35 -6.68 -1.39
N HIS A 9 11.04 -5.76 -0.72
CA HIS A 9 10.72 -5.34 0.66
C HIS A 9 9.80 -4.12 0.77
N TYR A 10 9.75 -3.25 -0.25
CA TYR A 10 9.09 -1.94 -0.17
C TYR A 10 7.63 -1.91 -0.64
N GLY A 11 7.15 -3.00 -1.26
CA GLY A 11 5.75 -3.17 -1.65
C GLY A 11 4.89 -3.89 -0.61
N ARG A 12 5.39 -4.02 0.63
CA ARG A 12 4.75 -4.79 1.70
C ARG A 12 4.07 -3.87 2.70
N SER A 13 2.84 -4.20 3.06
CA SER A 13 2.03 -3.53 4.08
C SER A 13 1.94 -2.00 3.94
N SER A 14 0.94 -1.55 3.19
CA SER A 14 0.62 -0.12 3.08
C SER A 14 -0.63 0.18 3.89
N ALA A 15 -0.66 1.33 4.57
CA ALA A 15 -1.90 1.81 5.19
C ALA A 15 -3.01 2.09 4.16
N VAL A 16 -2.62 2.28 2.89
CA VAL A 16 -3.49 2.57 1.74
C VAL A 16 -3.49 1.35 0.81
N ILE A 17 -4.68 0.80 0.59
CA ILE A 17 -4.89 -0.22 -0.44
C ILE A 17 -4.88 0.49 -1.79
N ASP A 18 -3.92 0.15 -2.63
CA ASP A 18 -3.83 0.71 -3.97
C ASP A 18 -5.01 0.20 -4.83
N ASP A 19 -5.68 1.13 -5.49
CA ASP A 19 -6.78 0.89 -6.44
C ASP A 19 -6.47 1.67 -7.72
N PRO A 20 -5.54 1.16 -8.55
CA PRO A 20 -5.15 1.81 -9.81
C PRO A 20 -6.38 2.09 -10.67
N ASP A 21 -6.44 3.32 -11.17
CA ASP A 21 -7.57 3.90 -11.90
C ASP A 21 -8.92 3.83 -11.19
N GLY A 22 -9.01 3.39 -9.94
CA GLY A 22 -10.29 3.18 -9.25
C GLY A 22 -11.06 1.94 -9.75
N ALA A 23 -10.36 0.92 -10.25
CA ALA A 23 -10.97 -0.28 -10.83
C ALA A 23 -11.86 -1.05 -9.84
N ILE A 24 -11.44 -1.19 -8.58
CA ILE A 24 -12.24 -1.82 -7.52
C ILE A 24 -13.48 -0.99 -7.24
N ARG A 25 -13.33 0.33 -7.08
CA ARG A 25 -14.48 1.21 -6.87
C ARG A 25 -15.48 1.12 -8.03
N ARG A 26 -15.01 1.20 -9.28
CA ARG A 26 -15.89 1.09 -10.47
C ARG A 26 -16.58 -0.26 -10.57
N GLY A 27 -15.85 -1.35 -10.30
CA GLY A 27 -16.43 -2.71 -10.29
C GLY A 27 -17.50 -2.89 -9.21
N ALA A 28 -17.33 -2.24 -8.05
CA ALA A 28 -18.35 -2.21 -7.01
C ALA A 28 -19.56 -1.34 -7.43
N GLU A 29 -19.33 -0.14 -7.96
CA GLU A 29 -20.38 0.78 -8.41
C GLU A 29 -21.23 0.22 -9.55
N SER A 30 -20.64 -0.62 -10.41
CA SER A 30 -21.34 -1.28 -11.52
C SER A 30 -22.06 -2.58 -11.11
N GLY A 31 -21.90 -3.04 -9.86
CA GLY A 31 -22.42 -4.34 -9.40
C GLY A 31 -21.67 -5.55 -9.97
N GLN A 32 -20.53 -5.36 -10.65
CA GLN A 32 -19.72 -6.45 -11.20
C GLN A 32 -19.40 -7.51 -10.15
N PHE A 33 -19.03 -7.06 -8.95
CA PHE A 33 -18.67 -7.93 -7.84
C PHE A 33 -19.85 -8.57 -7.12
N ASP A 34 -21.11 -8.30 -7.50
CA ASP A 34 -22.30 -8.96 -6.92
C ASP A 34 -22.47 -10.39 -7.44
N THR A 35 -21.88 -10.69 -8.60
CA THR A 35 -21.95 -12.01 -9.24
C THR A 35 -20.63 -12.75 -9.16
N ARG A 36 -20.66 -14.08 -9.22
CA ARG A 36 -19.45 -14.91 -9.27
C ARG A 36 -18.75 -14.71 -10.62
N ASN A 37 -17.44 -14.51 -10.59
CA ASN A 37 -16.63 -14.44 -11.80
C ASN A 37 -16.75 -15.76 -12.58
N PRO A 38 -17.23 -15.74 -13.84
CA PRO A 38 -17.32 -16.95 -14.66
C PRO A 38 -15.94 -17.49 -15.09
N HIS A 39 -14.89 -16.70 -14.99
CA HIS A 39 -13.53 -17.01 -15.44
C HIS A 39 -12.53 -16.89 -14.29
N VAL A 40 -12.73 -17.65 -13.20
CA VAL A 40 -11.78 -17.67 -12.08
C VAL A 40 -10.40 -18.12 -12.57
N ALA A 41 -9.43 -17.20 -12.55
CA ALA A 41 -8.09 -17.41 -13.08
C ALA A 41 -7.04 -17.82 -12.03
N ASN A 42 -7.43 -17.99 -10.77
CA ASN A 42 -6.47 -18.26 -9.70
C ASN A 42 -6.12 -19.74 -9.55
N SER A 43 -4.83 -20.03 -9.38
CA SER A 43 -4.36 -21.34 -8.93
C SER A 43 -4.85 -21.63 -7.50
N PRO A 44 -5.54 -22.77 -7.26
CA PRO A 44 -5.95 -23.18 -5.92
C PRO A 44 -4.78 -23.31 -4.95
N ALA A 45 -3.61 -23.76 -5.43
CA ALA A 45 -2.41 -23.91 -4.61
C ALA A 45 -1.84 -22.55 -4.17
N LEU A 46 -1.88 -21.54 -5.06
CA LEU A 46 -1.46 -20.18 -4.72
C LEU A 46 -2.38 -19.61 -3.63
N MET A 47 -3.69 -19.74 -3.80
CA MET A 47 -4.68 -19.21 -2.85
C MET A 47 -4.54 -19.87 -1.47
N ALA A 48 -4.44 -21.21 -1.44
CA ALA A 48 -4.23 -21.95 -0.20
C ALA A 48 -2.95 -21.52 0.54
N ALA A 49 -1.88 -21.23 -0.21
CA ALA A 49 -0.61 -20.77 0.37
C ALA A 49 -0.66 -19.33 0.89
N LEU A 50 -1.47 -18.46 0.26
CA LEU A 50 -1.70 -17.10 0.75
C LEU A 50 -2.54 -17.10 2.04
N GLU A 51 -3.51 -18.01 2.13
CA GLU A 51 -4.41 -18.15 3.30
C GLU A 51 -3.74 -18.83 4.50
N SER A 52 -2.80 -19.75 4.28
CA SER A 52 -2.15 -20.51 5.35
C SER A 52 -1.31 -19.66 6.32
N HIS A 53 -0.89 -18.46 5.88
CA HIS A 53 -0.04 -17.55 6.66
C HIS A 53 -0.68 -16.18 6.93
N GLY A 54 -1.98 -16.00 6.67
CA GLY A 54 -2.69 -14.76 6.98
C GLY A 54 -4.10 -14.70 6.41
N ARG A 55 -4.90 -13.75 6.90
CA ARG A 55 -6.24 -13.50 6.35
C ARG A 55 -6.14 -12.74 5.02
N LEU A 56 -6.93 -13.17 4.06
CA LEU A 56 -7.20 -12.45 2.81
C LEU A 56 -8.65 -11.94 2.80
N PRO A 57 -8.95 -10.96 1.93
CA PRO A 57 -7.98 -10.03 1.36
C PRO A 57 -7.64 -8.99 2.43
N VAL A 58 -6.38 -8.57 2.54
CA VAL A 58 -5.94 -7.44 3.39
C VAL A 58 -5.70 -7.79 4.87
N ALA A 59 -4.43 -8.07 5.22
CA ALA A 59 -4.00 -8.39 6.58
C ALA A 59 -3.74 -7.15 7.50
N GLY A 60 -4.03 -5.94 7.04
CA GLY A 60 -3.51 -4.71 7.65
C GLY A 60 -4.22 -4.14 8.90
N SER A 61 -5.25 -4.77 9.49
CA SER A 61 -5.86 -4.22 10.71
C SER A 61 -6.77 -5.18 11.48
N ARG A 62 -6.43 -5.46 12.74
CA ARG A 62 -7.39 -6.01 13.72
C ARG A 62 -8.61 -5.07 13.75
N GLY A 63 -9.78 -5.55 13.32
CA GLY A 63 -11.03 -4.80 13.41
C GLY A 63 -11.26 -3.67 12.40
N GLY A 64 -10.43 -3.55 11.34
CA GLY A 64 -10.66 -2.58 10.26
C GLY A 64 -10.06 -1.19 10.46
N MET A 65 -9.37 -0.91 11.59
CA MET A 65 -8.61 0.33 11.82
C MET A 65 -7.10 0.10 11.67
N SER A 66 -6.41 0.91 10.87
CA SER A 66 -4.94 0.93 10.84
C SER A 66 -4.35 1.38 12.19
N THR A 67 -3.11 0.99 12.49
CA THR A 67 -2.39 1.46 13.68
C THR A 67 -2.37 2.99 13.80
N THR A 68 -2.21 3.70 12.68
CA THR A 68 -2.23 5.17 12.64
C THR A 68 -3.61 5.73 13.02
N GLN A 69 -4.69 5.12 12.55
CA GLN A 69 -6.06 5.52 12.92
C GLN A 69 -6.30 5.30 14.42
N ILE A 70 -5.84 4.19 14.99
CA ILE A 70 -5.95 3.93 16.44
C ILE A 70 -5.24 5.03 17.24
N VAL A 71 -4.01 5.39 16.85
CA VAL A 71 -3.23 6.43 17.53
C VAL A 71 -3.92 7.81 17.42
N ILE A 72 -4.37 8.19 16.22
CA ILE A 72 -5.06 9.47 15.98
C ILE A 72 -6.38 9.52 16.75
N GLY A 73 -7.16 8.43 16.75
CA GLY A 73 -8.42 8.32 17.48
C GLY A 73 -8.23 8.47 19.00
N VAL A 74 -7.21 7.82 19.58
CA VAL A 74 -6.89 7.95 21.00
C VAL A 74 -6.48 9.38 21.36
N ILE A 75 -5.61 10.00 20.56
CA ILE A 75 -5.17 11.39 20.78
C ILE A 75 -6.35 12.36 20.65
N GLY A 76 -7.15 12.21 19.59
CA GLY A 76 -8.33 13.04 19.34
C GLY A 76 -9.35 12.95 20.48
N LEU A 77 -9.61 11.75 20.99
CA LEU A 77 -10.51 11.54 22.12
C LEU A 77 -9.96 12.16 23.42
N ALA A 78 -8.66 12.01 23.69
CA ALA A 78 -8.03 12.62 24.86
C ALA A 78 -8.11 14.16 24.82
N LEU A 79 -7.85 14.77 23.66
CA LEU A 79 -8.00 16.22 23.47
C LEU A 79 -9.45 16.67 23.59
N LEU A 80 -10.41 15.89 23.08
CA LEU A 80 -11.83 16.20 23.22
C LEU A 80 -12.25 16.20 24.69
N ILE A 81 -11.91 15.13 25.43
CA ILE A 81 -12.22 15.02 26.87
C ILE A 81 -11.53 16.12 27.66
N GLY A 82 -10.25 16.39 27.40
CA GLY A 82 -9.50 17.46 28.03
C GLY A 82 -10.08 18.85 27.73
N GLY A 83 -10.53 19.08 26.50
CA GLY A 83 -11.17 20.32 26.08
C GLY A 83 -12.50 20.54 26.80
N VAL A 84 -13.33 19.50 26.88
CA VAL A 84 -14.60 19.51 27.64
C VAL A 84 -14.35 19.78 29.13
N ALA A 85 -13.35 19.13 29.73
CA ALA A 85 -13.00 19.34 31.14
C ALA A 85 -12.54 20.78 31.41
N LEU A 86 -11.75 21.37 30.50
CA LEU A 86 -11.29 22.76 30.60
C LEU A 86 -12.43 23.78 30.42
N CYS A 87 -13.44 23.47 29.59
CA CYS A 87 -14.64 24.30 29.46
C CYS A 87 -15.48 24.37 30.74
N LEU A 88 -15.32 23.42 31.67
CA LEU A 88 -15.98 23.46 32.99
C LEU A 88 -15.28 24.41 33.98
N ILE A 89 -14.09 24.89 33.66
CA ILE A 89 -13.32 25.83 34.50
C ILE A 89 -13.52 27.26 33.97
N PRO A 90 -14.06 28.19 34.79
CA PRO A 90 -14.30 29.56 34.35
C PRO A 90 -13.00 30.34 34.10
N GLY A 91 -13.05 31.33 33.20
CA GLY A 91 -11.93 32.23 32.88
C GLY A 91 -11.14 31.80 31.65
N PRO A 92 -9.83 32.12 31.56
CA PRO A 92 -9.02 31.88 30.35
C PRO A 92 -8.91 30.39 29.97
N ALA A 93 -9.16 29.48 30.92
CA ALA A 93 -9.24 28.04 30.69
C ALA A 93 -10.37 27.65 29.71
N LEU A 94 -11.48 28.40 29.67
CA LEU A 94 -12.59 28.16 28.76
C LEU A 94 -12.16 28.30 27.29
N PHE A 95 -11.39 29.35 26.96
CA PHE A 95 -10.91 29.56 25.58
C PHE A 95 -9.93 28.47 25.15
N ALA A 96 -9.03 28.06 26.05
CA ALA A 96 -8.15 26.92 25.81
C ALA A 96 -8.93 25.61 25.61
N GLY A 97 -9.98 25.39 26.42
CA GLY A 97 -10.86 24.23 26.31
C GLY A 97 -11.62 24.17 24.98
N LEU A 98 -12.13 25.31 24.50
CA LEU A 98 -12.79 25.39 23.19
C LEU A 98 -11.84 25.06 22.04
N ILE A 99 -10.62 25.60 22.03
CA ILE A 99 -9.63 25.32 20.99
C ILE A 99 -9.22 23.84 21.02
N LEU A 100 -8.90 23.33 22.21
CA LEU A 100 -8.48 21.94 22.40
C LEU A 100 -9.59 20.95 22.00
N GLY A 101 -10.83 21.26 22.41
CA GLY A 101 -12.03 20.50 22.06
C GLY A 101 -12.32 20.52 20.57
N ALA A 102 -12.18 21.67 19.90
CA ALA A 102 -12.35 21.78 18.45
C ALA A 102 -11.31 20.95 17.67
N ILE A 103 -10.04 20.98 18.10
CA ILE A 103 -8.97 20.14 17.52
C ILE A 103 -9.26 18.65 17.75
N GLY A 104 -9.63 18.28 18.98
CA GLY A 104 -10.01 16.90 19.31
C GLY A 104 -11.18 16.40 18.46
N LEU A 105 -12.22 17.23 18.32
CA LEU A 105 -13.39 16.92 17.49
C LEU A 105 -13.00 16.74 16.02
N LEU A 106 -12.19 17.65 15.47
CA LEU A 106 -11.69 17.55 14.10
C LEU A 106 -10.96 16.21 13.88
N LEU A 107 -10.04 15.84 14.77
CA LEU A 107 -9.28 14.59 14.67
C LEU A 107 -10.21 13.37 14.73
N VAL A 108 -11.19 13.36 15.64
CA VAL A 108 -12.17 12.26 15.75
C VAL A 108 -13.04 12.16 14.49
N VAL A 109 -13.52 13.29 13.95
CA VAL A 109 -14.34 13.31 12.72
C VAL A 109 -13.55 12.79 11.52
N VAL A 110 -12.31 13.25 11.35
CA VAL A 110 -11.42 12.78 10.28
C VAL A 110 -11.14 11.28 10.41
N ASP A 111 -10.91 10.79 11.63
CA ASP A 111 -10.67 9.38 11.89
C ASP A 111 -11.91 8.52 11.56
N VAL A 112 -13.10 8.96 11.98
CA VAL A 112 -14.38 8.28 11.66
C VAL A 112 -14.64 8.22 10.15
N ILE A 113 -14.42 9.33 9.42
CA ILE A 113 -14.58 9.36 7.96
C ILE A 113 -13.59 8.40 7.30
N SER A 114 -12.33 8.44 7.74
CA SER A 114 -11.27 7.58 7.22
C SER A 114 -11.55 6.10 7.49
N PHE A 115 -12.05 5.78 8.68
CA PHE A 115 -12.48 4.42 9.05
C PHE A 115 -13.64 3.95 8.18
N ARG A 116 -14.67 4.78 7.97
CA ARG A 116 -15.81 4.44 7.11
C ARG A 116 -15.38 4.17 5.67
N ARG A 117 -14.52 5.03 5.11
CA ARG A 117 -13.97 4.83 3.74
C ARG A 117 -13.16 3.55 3.65
N ARG A 118 -12.27 3.31 4.61
CA ARG A 118 -11.47 2.08 4.67
C ARG A 118 -12.36 0.84 4.75
N ARG A 119 -13.38 0.86 5.62
CA ARG A 119 -14.34 -0.24 5.76
C ARG A 119 -15.12 -0.49 4.47
N ALA A 120 -15.59 0.56 3.79
CA ALA A 120 -16.26 0.42 2.50
C ALA A 120 -15.35 -0.24 1.46
N ASN A 121 -14.11 0.24 1.33
CA ASN A 121 -13.13 -0.34 0.40
C ASN A 121 -12.83 -1.81 0.74
N LEU A 122 -12.66 -2.14 2.03
CA LEU A 122 -12.46 -3.52 2.47
C LEU A 122 -13.64 -4.42 2.13
N THR A 123 -14.88 -3.93 2.29
CA THR A 123 -16.07 -4.68 1.88
C THR A 123 -16.04 -4.94 0.37
N MET A 124 -15.76 -3.92 -0.46
CA MET A 124 -15.69 -4.07 -1.91
C MET A 124 -14.63 -5.10 -2.33
N ILE A 125 -13.45 -5.04 -1.72
CA ILE A 125 -12.35 -5.98 -1.99
C ILE A 125 -12.71 -7.38 -1.49
N SER A 126 -13.33 -7.51 -0.33
CA SER A 126 -13.77 -8.81 0.22
C SER A 126 -14.82 -9.45 -0.68
N GLN A 127 -15.75 -8.65 -1.18
CA GLN A 127 -16.76 -9.11 -2.12
C GLN A 127 -16.14 -9.55 -3.44
N ALA A 128 -15.26 -8.73 -4.03
CA ALA A 128 -14.51 -9.08 -5.23
C ALA A 128 -13.69 -10.38 -5.03
N PHE A 129 -13.06 -10.54 -3.87
CA PHE A 129 -12.33 -11.75 -3.51
C PHE A 129 -13.23 -12.98 -3.44
N ASN A 130 -14.29 -12.93 -2.64
CA ASN A 130 -15.20 -14.04 -2.40
C ASN A 130 -15.87 -14.53 -3.69
N ASN A 131 -16.15 -13.59 -4.60
CA ASN A 131 -16.74 -13.89 -5.89
C ASN A 131 -15.70 -14.19 -6.99
N GLY A 132 -14.41 -14.27 -6.66
CA GLY A 132 -13.35 -14.72 -7.57
C GLY A 132 -12.91 -13.69 -8.60
N TRP A 133 -13.21 -12.41 -8.39
CA TRP A 133 -12.81 -11.31 -9.27
C TRP A 133 -11.39 -10.81 -9.03
N LEU A 134 -10.78 -11.11 -7.88
CA LEU A 134 -9.40 -10.74 -7.62
C LEU A 134 -8.47 -11.86 -8.03
N SER A 135 -7.57 -11.57 -8.95
CA SER A 135 -6.52 -12.48 -9.39
C SER A 135 -5.21 -12.20 -8.65
N TYR A 136 -4.43 -13.25 -8.40
CA TYR A 136 -3.12 -13.18 -7.75
C TYR A 136 -2.10 -13.99 -8.54
N ALA A 137 -0.86 -13.49 -8.60
CA ALA A 137 0.23 -14.22 -9.23
C ALA A 137 1.61 -13.75 -8.75
N PRO A 138 2.65 -14.59 -8.88
CA PRO A 138 4.04 -14.17 -8.72
C PRO A 138 4.37 -12.98 -9.61
N ALA A 139 5.15 -12.06 -9.07
CA ALA A 139 5.59 -10.88 -9.79
C ALA A 139 7.07 -10.59 -9.53
N ARG A 140 7.82 -10.32 -10.59
CA ARG A 140 9.22 -9.88 -10.56
C ARG A 140 9.26 -8.36 -10.55
N VAL A 141 10.03 -7.78 -9.63
CA VAL A 141 10.21 -6.33 -9.52
C VAL A 141 11.55 -5.98 -10.16
N GLY A 142 11.49 -5.23 -11.25
CA GLY A 142 12.67 -4.70 -11.93
C GLY A 142 13.29 -3.53 -11.18
N GLY A 143 14.09 -2.75 -11.89
CA GLY A 143 14.77 -1.58 -11.34
C GLY A 143 13.80 -0.46 -11.01
N VAL A 144 14.27 0.39 -10.11
CA VAL A 144 13.50 1.51 -9.59
C VAL A 144 13.99 2.81 -10.19
N TRP A 145 13.08 3.75 -10.42
CA TRP A 145 13.44 5.11 -10.85
C TRP A 145 12.76 6.12 -9.95
N ILE A 146 13.31 7.34 -9.90
CA ILE A 146 12.70 8.45 -9.17
C ILE A 146 11.45 8.89 -9.94
N SER A 147 10.29 8.75 -9.30
CA SER A 147 8.99 9.19 -9.82
C SER A 147 8.71 10.64 -9.42
N SER A 148 9.01 10.99 -8.16
CA SER A 148 8.81 12.36 -7.68
C SER A 148 9.79 12.72 -6.57
N VAL A 149 10.10 14.01 -6.50
CA VAL A 149 10.96 14.61 -5.47
C VAL A 149 10.13 15.64 -4.74
N ARG A 150 9.97 15.46 -3.42
CA ARG A 150 9.33 16.47 -2.55
C ARG A 150 10.38 17.12 -1.69
N GLN A 151 10.59 18.41 -1.90
CA GLN A 151 11.42 19.24 -1.05
C GLN A 151 10.51 19.97 -0.07
N HIS A 152 10.69 19.73 1.22
CA HIS A 152 10.10 20.60 2.23
C HIS A 152 11.03 21.81 2.37
N SER A 153 10.68 22.92 1.72
CA SER A 153 11.24 24.22 2.08
C SER A 153 10.76 24.54 3.50
N SER A 154 11.68 24.50 4.46
CA SER A 154 11.38 25.00 5.80
C SER A 154 11.09 26.49 5.67
N HIS A 155 9.82 26.88 5.82
CA HIS A 155 9.40 28.27 5.96
C HIS A 155 9.82 28.72 7.36
N ASN A 156 11.10 28.99 7.56
CA ASN A 156 11.58 29.82 8.66
C ASN A 156 12.64 30.76 8.09
N ASN A 157 12.21 32.01 7.90
CA ASN A 157 13.09 33.17 7.92
C ASN A 157 13.78 33.16 9.28
N ASP A 158 15.09 32.93 9.32
CA ASP A 158 16.04 33.82 10.00
C ASP A 158 17.46 33.22 9.99
N ARG A 159 18.39 34.07 9.52
CA ARG A 159 19.85 34.07 9.74
C ARG A 159 20.64 32.79 9.42
N GLU A 160 21.42 32.92 8.34
CA GLU A 160 22.81 32.43 8.22
C GLU A 160 23.19 31.27 9.14
N ASP A 161 22.83 30.03 8.77
CA ASP A 161 23.60 28.81 9.14
C ASP A 161 23.05 27.45 8.63
N HIS A 162 22.05 27.41 7.73
CA HIS A 162 21.39 26.14 7.36
C HIS A 162 21.45 25.78 5.87
N VAL A 163 22.66 25.52 5.36
CA VAL A 163 22.87 24.84 4.05
C VAL A 163 22.66 23.31 4.16
N ARG A 164 22.25 22.76 5.32
CA ARG A 164 22.44 21.32 5.59
C ARG A 164 21.23 20.44 5.87
N ASN A 165 19.98 20.88 5.76
CA ASN A 165 18.88 19.92 5.96
C ASN A 165 17.56 20.28 5.27
N ASN A 166 17.59 20.36 3.93
CA ASN A 166 16.35 20.21 3.18
C ASN A 166 15.96 18.72 3.23
N ASP A 167 14.84 18.40 3.90
CA ASP A 167 14.27 17.05 3.91
C ASP A 167 13.70 16.74 2.51
N VAL A 168 14.60 16.32 1.61
CA VAL A 168 14.28 15.89 0.24
C VAL A 168 13.80 14.45 0.32
N ARG A 169 12.51 14.25 0.04
CA ARG A 169 11.88 12.93 0.02
C ARG A 169 11.73 12.46 -1.42
N PHE A 170 12.48 11.43 -1.76
CA PHE A 170 12.38 10.74 -3.03
C PHE A 170 11.27 9.69 -2.98
N ARG A 171 10.46 9.64 -4.04
CA ARG A 171 9.48 8.58 -4.31
C ARG A 171 9.94 7.81 -5.53
N TYR A 172 9.76 6.50 -5.46
CA TYR A 172 10.18 5.57 -6.49
C TYR A 172 9.00 4.84 -7.08
N ARG A 173 9.17 4.42 -8.33
CA ARG A 173 8.34 3.42 -8.99
C ARG A 173 9.23 2.31 -9.51
N ALA A 174 8.65 1.16 -9.75
CA ALA A 174 9.32 0.03 -10.37
C ALA A 174 8.44 -0.52 -11.50
N LEU A 175 9.08 -1.10 -12.51
CA LEU A 175 8.35 -1.93 -13.45
C LEU A 175 8.23 -3.33 -12.87
N VAL A 176 7.02 -3.86 -12.91
CA VAL A 176 6.67 -5.14 -12.34
C VAL A 176 6.17 -6.04 -13.46
N GLU A 177 6.74 -7.23 -13.55
CA GLU A 177 6.33 -8.27 -14.49
C GLU A 177 5.59 -9.36 -13.74
N VAL A 178 4.36 -9.62 -14.13
CA VAL A 178 3.46 -10.60 -13.51
C VAL A 178 3.51 -11.88 -14.32
N PHE A 179 3.50 -13.02 -13.63
CA PHE A 179 3.48 -14.35 -14.24
C PHE A 179 2.18 -15.06 -13.86
N PRO A 180 1.09 -14.85 -14.62
CA PRO A 180 -0.21 -15.42 -14.31
C PRO A 180 -0.17 -16.95 -14.17
N THR A 181 -0.97 -17.46 -13.24
CA THR A 181 -1.04 -18.91 -12.99
C THR A 181 -2.06 -19.64 -13.85
N ASP A 182 -2.85 -18.91 -14.64
CA ASP A 182 -3.86 -19.44 -15.56
C ASP A 182 -3.30 -19.81 -16.94
N GLY A 183 -1.99 -19.64 -17.15
CA GLY A 183 -1.32 -19.91 -18.42
C GLY A 183 -1.39 -18.77 -19.44
N SER A 184 -1.97 -17.62 -19.07
CA SER A 184 -1.87 -16.41 -19.89
C SER A 184 -0.43 -15.87 -19.95
N GLU A 185 -0.14 -15.08 -20.98
CA GLU A 185 1.20 -14.51 -21.17
C GLU A 185 1.55 -13.56 -20.02
N PRO A 186 2.84 -13.52 -19.60
CA PRO A 186 3.32 -12.53 -18.66
C PRO A 186 3.03 -11.12 -19.14
N PHE A 187 2.65 -10.24 -18.23
CA PHE A 187 2.37 -8.84 -18.54
C PHE A 187 3.07 -7.91 -17.57
N ARG A 188 3.23 -6.65 -17.97
CA ARG A 188 4.01 -5.65 -17.24
C ARG A 188 3.13 -4.49 -16.83
N PHE A 189 3.38 -3.95 -15.64
CA PHE A 189 2.76 -2.73 -15.17
C PHE A 189 3.75 -1.88 -14.37
N THR A 190 3.45 -0.61 -14.21
CA THR A 190 4.22 0.30 -13.33
C THR A 190 3.62 0.30 -11.95
N SER A 191 4.43 0.06 -10.92
CA SER A 191 3.96 0.08 -9.53
C SER A 191 3.40 1.45 -9.13
N GLY A 192 2.55 1.46 -8.10
CA GLY A 192 2.30 2.67 -7.31
C GLY A 192 3.61 3.25 -6.74
N GLU A 193 3.58 4.52 -6.35
CA GLU A 193 4.73 5.18 -5.73
C GLU A 193 5.03 4.58 -4.34
N PHE A 194 6.30 4.28 -4.08
CA PHE A 194 6.78 3.85 -2.77
C PHE A 194 8.00 4.67 -2.33
N SER A 195 8.36 4.53 -1.06
CA SER A 195 9.55 5.16 -0.48
C SER A 195 10.55 4.10 -0.06
N ALA A 196 11.83 4.42 -0.25
CA ALA A 196 12.96 3.62 0.19
C ALA A 196 14.03 4.53 0.81
N PRO A 197 14.78 4.06 1.82
CA PRO A 197 16.00 4.70 2.30
C PRO A 197 16.97 4.97 1.14
N ALA A 198 17.45 6.21 1.06
CA ALA A 198 18.28 6.65 -0.03
C ALA A 198 19.31 7.68 0.42
N SER A 199 20.36 7.83 -0.38
CA SER A 199 21.34 8.91 -0.23
C SER A 199 20.68 10.29 -0.47
N HIS A 200 21.42 11.35 -0.14
CA HIS A 200 21.00 12.73 -0.41
C HIS A 200 20.74 13.04 -1.89
N ARG A 201 21.19 12.18 -2.81
CA ARG A 201 20.97 12.29 -4.26
C ARG A 201 19.81 11.44 -4.77
N GLY A 202 19.11 10.73 -3.88
CA GLY A 202 18.01 9.83 -4.25
C GLY A 202 18.47 8.48 -4.75
N VAL A 203 19.74 8.10 -4.54
CA VAL A 203 20.20 6.73 -4.84
C VAL A 203 19.78 5.82 -3.68
N PRO A 204 18.92 4.81 -3.92
CA PRO A 204 18.44 3.90 -2.88
C PRO A 204 19.57 3.02 -2.33
N LEU A 205 19.50 2.65 -1.04
CA LEU A 205 20.58 1.92 -0.35
C LEU A 205 20.63 0.42 -0.69
N ASP A 206 19.48 -0.19 -0.94
CA ASP A 206 19.33 -1.64 -1.12
C ASP A 206 18.48 -2.00 -2.35
N LEU A 207 18.27 -1.03 -3.25
CA LEU A 207 17.57 -1.23 -4.51
C LEU A 207 18.48 -0.89 -5.67
N LYS A 208 18.31 -1.64 -6.76
CA LYS A 208 18.94 -1.39 -8.04
C LYS A 208 18.11 -0.37 -8.80
N MET A 209 18.77 0.70 -9.21
CA MET A 209 18.17 1.85 -9.86
C MET A 209 18.37 1.80 -11.37
N MET A 210 17.46 2.41 -12.12
CA MET A 210 17.57 2.65 -13.57
C MET A 210 17.35 4.12 -13.88
N ASP A 211 17.84 4.54 -15.04
CA ASP A 211 17.74 5.94 -15.48
C ASP A 211 16.30 6.35 -15.86
N GLY A 212 15.44 5.38 -16.22
CA GLY A 212 14.05 5.67 -16.54
C GLY A 212 13.13 4.45 -16.63
N PRO A 213 11.83 4.69 -16.90
CA PRO A 213 10.81 3.64 -16.97
C PRO A 213 10.89 2.76 -18.21
N LEU A 214 11.83 2.98 -19.14
CA LEU A 214 11.96 2.23 -20.40
C LEU A 214 13.14 1.24 -20.40
N ASP A 215 14.16 1.49 -19.58
CA ASP A 215 15.42 0.73 -19.59
C ASP A 215 15.41 -0.46 -18.60
N HIS A 216 14.28 -1.17 -18.50
CA HIS A 216 13.94 -1.94 -17.30
C HIS A 216 13.82 -3.46 -17.42
N GLY A 217 14.03 -4.02 -18.62
CA GLY A 217 13.81 -5.44 -18.88
C GLY A 217 14.93 -6.36 -18.38
N GLU A 218 16.04 -5.82 -17.89
CA GLU A 218 17.26 -6.60 -17.74
C GLU A 218 17.41 -7.28 -16.35
N PRO A 219 17.90 -8.55 -16.30
CA PRO A 219 18.05 -9.30 -15.06
C PRO A 219 18.94 -8.64 -14.01
N GLU A 220 19.95 -7.86 -14.43
CA GLU A 220 20.86 -7.17 -13.52
C GLU A 220 20.14 -6.19 -12.61
N PHE A 221 18.98 -5.67 -13.00
CA PHE A 221 18.20 -4.75 -12.17
C PHE A 221 17.05 -5.42 -11.40
N ASN A 222 17.06 -6.74 -11.31
CA ASN A 222 16.07 -7.46 -10.50
C ASN A 222 16.23 -7.11 -9.01
N ASN A 223 15.19 -6.51 -8.43
CA ASN A 223 15.05 -6.15 -7.01
C ASN A 223 14.32 -7.20 -6.17
N GLY A 224 13.94 -8.32 -6.80
CA GLY A 224 13.35 -9.49 -6.16
C GLY A 224 11.91 -9.77 -6.57
N TRP A 225 11.29 -10.68 -5.83
CA TRP A 225 9.97 -11.22 -6.11
C TRP A 225 8.92 -10.79 -5.08
N THR A 226 7.69 -10.69 -5.54
CA THR A 226 6.49 -10.42 -4.74
C THR A 226 5.28 -11.12 -5.35
N VAL A 227 4.08 -10.82 -4.86
CA VAL A 227 2.80 -11.21 -5.46
C VAL A 227 2.08 -9.95 -5.92
N ALA A 228 1.55 -9.97 -7.14
CA ALA A 228 0.68 -8.92 -7.66
C ALA A 228 -0.80 -9.32 -7.50
N ARG A 229 -1.66 -8.31 -7.46
CA ARG A 229 -3.12 -8.44 -7.45
C ARG A 229 -3.71 -7.58 -8.55
N TRP A 230 -4.74 -8.07 -9.25
CA TRP A 230 -5.53 -7.29 -10.20
C TRP A 230 -6.98 -7.77 -10.22
N VAL A 231 -7.87 -6.99 -10.82
CA VAL A 231 -9.24 -7.40 -11.18
C VAL A 231 -9.18 -8.26 -12.42
N SER A 232 -9.73 -9.48 -12.36
CA SER A 232 -9.81 -10.41 -13.48
C SER A 232 -10.41 -9.74 -14.71
N GLY A 233 -9.73 -9.85 -15.85
CA GLY A 233 -10.11 -9.17 -17.09
C GLY A 233 -9.64 -7.72 -17.22
N ASN A 234 -8.97 -7.15 -16.20
CA ASN A 234 -8.43 -5.80 -16.24
C ASN A 234 -6.99 -5.76 -15.67
N GLN A 235 -6.00 -5.94 -16.53
CA GLN A 235 -4.58 -5.88 -16.14
C GLN A 235 -4.11 -4.48 -15.73
N GLU A 236 -4.78 -3.41 -16.17
CA GLU A 236 -4.44 -2.03 -15.78
C GLU A 236 -4.68 -1.79 -14.28
N SER A 237 -5.58 -2.58 -13.68
CA SER A 237 -5.80 -2.58 -12.23
C SER A 237 -4.71 -3.29 -11.41
N ALA A 238 -3.66 -3.77 -12.07
CA ALA A 238 -2.58 -4.49 -11.41
C ALA A 238 -1.80 -3.60 -10.45
N THR A 239 -1.59 -4.12 -9.25
CA THR A 239 -0.74 -3.52 -8.24
C THR A 239 0.06 -4.58 -7.51
N ILE A 240 1.20 -4.19 -6.95
CA ILE A 240 1.90 -5.05 -5.98
C ILE A 240 0.93 -5.27 -4.83
N SER A 241 0.79 -6.50 -4.32
CA SER A 241 -0.18 -6.80 -3.26
C SER A 241 0.26 -6.17 -1.93
N THR A 242 -0.11 -4.89 -1.76
CA THR A 242 0.20 -4.04 -0.61
C THR A 242 -0.62 -4.46 0.60
N ASP A 243 -0.28 -5.59 1.22
CA ASP A 243 -0.68 -6.04 2.57
C ASP A 243 -0.42 -7.53 2.81
N LEU A 244 0.23 -8.23 1.87
CA LEU A 244 0.72 -9.57 2.15
C LEU A 244 1.92 -9.52 3.08
N ALA A 245 1.87 -10.31 4.15
CA ALA A 245 3.01 -10.54 5.02
C ALA A 245 4.13 -11.24 4.23
N LYS A 246 5.39 -11.04 4.66
CA LYS A 246 6.56 -11.72 4.07
C LYS A 246 6.37 -13.25 4.02
N ALA A 247 5.75 -13.82 5.05
CA ALA A 247 5.44 -15.24 5.11
C ALA A 247 4.42 -15.67 4.04
N GLN A 248 3.36 -14.88 3.81
CA GLN A 248 2.38 -15.15 2.76
C GLN A 248 3.00 -15.09 1.37
N ILE A 249 3.81 -14.06 1.10
CA ILE A 249 4.53 -13.93 -0.18
C ILE A 249 5.44 -15.15 -0.40
N ARG A 250 6.22 -15.53 0.61
CA ARG A 250 7.11 -16.70 0.51
C ARG A 250 6.35 -17.99 0.27
N ALA A 251 5.26 -18.22 1.00
CA ALA A 251 4.45 -19.42 0.83
C ALA A 251 3.82 -19.48 -0.56
N ALA A 252 3.28 -18.36 -1.05
CA ALA A 252 2.73 -18.24 -2.39
C ALA A 252 3.79 -18.55 -3.46
N LEU A 253 4.97 -17.93 -3.37
CA LEU A 253 6.08 -18.18 -4.30
C LEU A 253 6.59 -19.64 -4.21
N ASN A 254 6.60 -20.25 -3.03
CA ASN A 254 6.96 -21.66 -2.85
C ASN A 254 5.93 -22.61 -3.51
N ALA A 255 4.65 -22.25 -3.50
CA ALA A 255 3.57 -23.09 -3.99
C ALA A 255 3.51 -23.17 -5.53
N VAL A 256 3.81 -22.07 -6.21
CA VAL A 256 3.75 -22.02 -7.69
C VAL A 256 5.12 -21.96 -8.37
N GLY A 257 6.17 -21.57 -7.64
CA GLY A 257 7.56 -21.52 -8.09
C GLY A 257 7.82 -20.40 -9.12
N PRO A 258 8.56 -19.33 -8.79
CA PRO A 258 9.02 -18.40 -9.81
C PRO A 258 10.08 -19.10 -10.66
N ARG A 259 9.79 -19.29 -11.95
CA ARG A 259 10.71 -19.98 -12.86
C ARG A 259 11.90 -19.07 -13.18
N PRO A 260 13.15 -19.50 -12.92
CA PRO A 260 14.33 -18.77 -13.37
C PRO A 260 14.50 -19.04 -14.87
N GLY A 261 14.09 -18.10 -15.72
CA GLY A 261 14.10 -18.27 -17.18
C GLY A 261 12.84 -17.78 -17.89
N MET A 262 11.87 -17.23 -17.13
CA MET A 262 10.95 -16.21 -17.61
C MET A 262 11.46 -14.83 -17.17
#